data_AF-A0A1E4EX47-F1
#
_entry.id   AF-A0A1E4EX47-F1
#
_cell.length_a   1.000
_cell.length_b   1.000
_cell.length_c   1.000
_cell.angle_alpha   90.00
_cell.angle_beta   90.00
_cell.angle_gamma   90.00
#
_symmetry.space_group_name_H-M   'P 1'
#
loop_
_entity.id
_entity.type
_entity.pdbx_description
1 polymer ?
#
loop_
_entity_poly.entity_id
_entity_poly.type
_entity_poly.pdbx_seq_one_letter_code
_entity_poly.pdbx_strand_id
1 'polypeptide(L)'
;MRRLCFFLLLTGLGGTVPSSVGAFPPEGALLIMNRSEVTLRWKLPRGAFTAELWSQGSKRMEAVVSDASWTVPVSRGQNYGWILRNSSGIVQQGRFGVAEEATFSANGRDGTAGRPGPAGGPGQPGTNGGQIEAELQRDEAGMHLRIRSRDQNLHYLFVDSDVRFAISARGGNGGDGAAGDDFRGYQAAVGHDGGAAGWGGSVKVTTYNAPWRQYLEVDLTPGTPGAGGKGGKYRVLSTQEEVAPDGKGGKPGQGGRVDTRLGP
;
A
#
# COMPACT_ATOMS: atom_id res chain seq x y z
N MET A 1 3.02 -10.22 -1.38
CA MET A 1 2.41 -10.74 -2.62
C MET A 1 2.41 -9.63 -3.66
N ARG A 2 3.20 -9.76 -4.73
CA ARG A 2 3.22 -8.83 -5.87
C ARG A 2 2.18 -9.32 -6.89
N ARG A 3 1.00 -8.70 -6.93
CA ARG A 3 0.12 -8.84 -8.10
C ARG A 3 0.55 -7.77 -9.10
N LEU A 4 1.38 -8.20 -10.05
CA LEU A 4 1.72 -7.44 -11.25
C LEU A 4 0.42 -7.08 -11.97
N CYS A 5 0.27 -5.79 -12.27
CA CYS A 5 -0.79 -5.27 -13.11
C CYS A 5 -0.75 -5.95 -14.49
N PHE A 6 -1.76 -6.76 -14.80
CA PHE A 6 -2.03 -7.16 -16.18
C PHE A 6 -2.56 -5.93 -16.92
N PHE A 7 -1.67 -5.27 -17.66
CA PHE A 7 -2.05 -4.35 -18.72
C PHE A 7 -2.59 -5.17 -19.89
N LEU A 8 -3.92 -5.16 -20.08
CA LEU A 8 -4.45 -5.55 -21.38
C LEU A 8 -4.39 -4.33 -22.31
N LEU A 9 -3.51 -4.43 -23.30
CA LEU A 9 -3.51 -3.65 -24.52
C LEU A 9 -4.91 -3.73 -25.17
N LEU A 10 -5.65 -2.63 -25.14
CA LEU A 10 -6.62 -2.33 -26.20
C LEU A 10 -5.82 -1.77 -27.39
N THR A 11 -5.03 -2.62 -28.04
CA THR A 11 -4.44 -2.30 -29.36
C THR A 11 -5.40 -2.78 -30.42
N GLY A 12 -6.24 -1.85 -30.87
CA GLY A 12 -7.07 -2.01 -32.05
C GLY A 12 -7.53 -0.63 -32.50
N LEU A 13 -6.83 -0.11 -33.52
CA LEU A 13 -7.15 1.10 -34.30
C LEU A 13 -6.86 2.46 -33.65
N GLY A 14 -5.61 2.92 -33.82
CA GLY A 14 -5.25 4.09 -34.65
C GLY A 14 -5.97 5.44 -34.52
N GLY A 15 -6.76 5.68 -33.48
CA GLY A 15 -7.33 6.99 -33.16
C GLY A 15 -6.81 7.46 -31.80
N THR A 16 -6.36 8.70 -31.69
CA THR A 16 -6.19 9.35 -30.38
C THR A 16 -7.54 9.39 -29.70
N VAL A 17 -7.76 8.46 -28.76
CA VAL A 17 -9.05 8.35 -28.09
C VAL A 17 -9.16 9.48 -27.07
N PRO A 18 -10.20 10.33 -27.14
CA PRO A 18 -10.33 11.47 -26.23
C PRO A 18 -10.49 10.97 -24.79
N SER A 19 -9.64 11.50 -23.89
CA SER A 19 -9.69 11.20 -22.46
C SER A 19 -10.93 11.83 -21.80
N SER A 20 -11.37 11.22 -20.71
CA SER A 20 -12.63 11.45 -20.00
C SER A 20 -12.68 12.72 -19.15
N VAL A 21 -12.29 13.88 -19.72
CA VAL A 21 -12.45 15.17 -19.03
C VAL A 21 -13.93 15.37 -18.66
N GLY A 22 -14.22 15.49 -17.36
CA GLY A 22 -15.57 15.66 -16.84
C GLY A 22 -16.42 14.39 -16.71
N ALA A 23 -15.83 13.19 -16.82
CA ALA A 23 -16.51 11.94 -16.49
C ALA A 23 -16.30 11.51 -15.04
N PHE A 24 -17.26 10.76 -14.52
CA PHE A 24 -17.17 10.07 -13.24
C PHE A 24 -17.33 8.56 -13.46
N PRO A 25 -16.48 7.72 -12.83
CA PRO A 25 -15.28 8.09 -12.09
C PRO A 25 -14.21 8.77 -12.96
N PRO A 26 -13.33 9.60 -12.37
CA PRO A 26 -12.16 10.13 -13.07
C PRO A 26 -11.28 9.00 -13.61
N GLU A 27 -10.60 9.25 -14.72
CA GLU A 27 -9.71 8.26 -15.35
C GLU A 27 -8.65 7.73 -14.37
N GLY A 28 -8.57 6.41 -14.27
CA GLY A 28 -7.58 5.72 -13.45
C GLY A 28 -7.84 5.76 -11.95
N ALA A 29 -8.98 6.30 -11.50
CA ALA A 29 -9.31 6.35 -10.08
C ALA A 29 -9.61 4.95 -9.51
N LEU A 30 -9.18 4.72 -8.27
CA LEU A 30 -9.53 3.59 -7.43
C LEU A 30 -10.65 3.99 -6.48
N LEU A 31 -11.84 3.43 -6.70
CA LEU A 31 -13.02 3.72 -5.89
C LEU A 31 -12.94 3.04 -4.54
N ILE A 32 -13.16 3.83 -3.48
CA ILE A 32 -13.33 3.34 -2.12
C ILE A 32 -14.84 3.33 -1.85
N MET A 33 -15.41 2.12 -1.76
CA MET A 33 -16.84 1.94 -1.58
C MET A 33 -17.21 0.61 -0.90
N ASN A 34 -18.33 0.61 -0.18
CA ASN A 34 -19.01 -0.52 0.43
C ASN A 34 -20.12 -1.10 -0.45
N ARG A 35 -20.60 -0.34 -1.44
CA ARG A 35 -21.67 -0.76 -2.34
C ARG A 35 -21.14 -1.64 -3.49
N SER A 36 -22.04 -2.41 -4.08
CA SER A 36 -21.77 -3.28 -5.23
C SER A 36 -22.17 -2.66 -6.58
N GLU A 37 -22.38 -1.35 -6.62
CA GLU A 37 -22.76 -0.62 -7.82
C GLU A 37 -22.14 0.78 -7.83
N VAL A 38 -21.84 1.29 -9.02
CA VAL A 38 -21.37 2.66 -9.23
C VAL A 38 -22.17 3.32 -10.35
N THR A 39 -22.54 4.58 -10.15
CA THR A 39 -23.15 5.40 -11.20
C THR A 39 -22.05 6.11 -11.99
N LEU A 40 -21.85 5.67 -13.23
CA LEU A 40 -21.04 6.38 -14.22
C LEU A 40 -21.78 7.67 -14.61
N ARG A 41 -21.07 8.78 -14.75
CA ARG A 41 -21.66 10.08 -15.16
C ARG A 41 -20.76 10.77 -16.18
N TRP A 42 -21.34 11.56 -17.06
CA TRP A 42 -20.61 12.29 -18.10
C TRP A 42 -21.27 13.63 -18.44
N LYS A 43 -20.49 14.54 -19.04
CA LYS A 43 -20.95 15.86 -19.51
C LYS A 43 -21.08 15.88 -21.03
N LEU A 44 -21.90 14.98 -21.59
CA LEU A 44 -22.25 14.98 -23.01
C LEU A 44 -23.66 15.56 -23.20
N PRO A 45 -23.97 16.16 -24.37
CA PRO A 45 -25.34 16.54 -24.72
C PRO A 45 -26.28 15.34 -24.62
N ARG A 46 -27.57 15.60 -24.29
CA ARG A 46 -28.59 14.54 -24.28
C ARG A 46 -28.69 13.89 -25.66
N GLY A 47 -28.77 12.57 -25.68
CA GLY A 47 -28.84 11.77 -26.90
C GLY A 47 -28.85 10.29 -26.55
N ALA A 48 -29.20 9.43 -27.51
CA ALA A 48 -29.12 7.99 -27.33
C ALA A 48 -27.67 7.53 -27.55
N PHE A 49 -27.09 6.89 -26.53
CA PHE A 49 -25.77 6.31 -26.56
C PHE A 49 -25.84 4.81 -26.30
N THR A 50 -24.98 4.03 -26.95
CA THR A 50 -24.68 2.66 -26.53
C THR A 50 -23.55 2.71 -25.52
N ALA A 51 -23.83 2.29 -24.29
CA ALA A 51 -22.87 2.19 -23.21
C ALA A 51 -22.43 0.73 -23.04
N GLU A 52 -21.12 0.51 -22.95
CA GLU A 52 -20.52 -0.80 -22.72
C GLU A 52 -19.68 -0.77 -21.44
N LEU A 53 -19.80 -1.81 -20.62
CA LEU A 53 -18.93 -2.04 -19.46
C LEU A 53 -18.06 -3.26 -19.73
N TRP A 54 -16.77 -3.11 -19.48
CA TRP A 54 -15.74 -4.12 -19.67
C TRP A 54 -15.02 -4.40 -18.35
N SER A 55 -14.65 -5.65 -18.12
CA SER A 55 -13.82 -6.04 -16.98
C SER A 55 -12.98 -7.25 -17.37
N GLN A 56 -11.70 -7.26 -16.97
CA GLN A 56 -10.75 -8.33 -17.28
C GLN A 56 -10.70 -8.71 -18.78
N GLY A 57 -10.83 -7.72 -19.67
CA GLY A 57 -10.78 -7.93 -21.12
C GLY A 57 -12.08 -8.48 -21.75
N SER A 58 -13.14 -8.69 -20.97
CA SER A 58 -14.43 -9.17 -21.47
C SER A 58 -15.53 -8.13 -21.28
N LYS A 59 -16.42 -8.01 -22.27
CA LYS A 59 -17.64 -7.21 -22.16
C LYS A 59 -18.56 -7.84 -21.12
N ARG A 60 -18.92 -7.07 -20.11
CA ARG A 60 -19.80 -7.48 -19.01
C ARG A 60 -21.24 -7.08 -19.25
N MET A 61 -21.43 -5.85 -19.74
CA MET A 61 -22.76 -5.28 -19.93
C MET A 61 -22.78 -4.35 -21.13
N GLU A 62 -23.96 -4.20 -21.71
CA GLU A 62 -24.27 -3.25 -22.75
C GLU A 62 -25.68 -2.71 -22.52
N ALA A 63 -25.88 -1.42 -22.72
CA ALA A 63 -27.18 -0.77 -22.60
C ALA A 63 -27.29 0.42 -23.55
N VAL A 64 -28.51 0.72 -23.98
CA VAL A 64 -28.82 2.01 -24.60
C VAL A 64 -29.21 2.98 -23.49
N VAL A 65 -28.50 4.11 -23.39
CA VAL A 65 -28.70 5.12 -22.37
C VAL A 65 -28.98 6.46 -23.01
N SER A 66 -30.01 7.16 -22.53
CA SER A 66 -30.35 8.51 -22.96
C SER A 66 -29.96 9.60 -21.95
N ASP A 67 -29.79 9.19 -20.69
CA ASP A 67 -29.41 10.06 -19.60
C ASP A 67 -27.90 10.24 -19.52
N ALA A 68 -27.46 11.31 -18.87
CA ALA A 68 -26.04 11.62 -18.65
C ALA A 68 -25.38 10.75 -17.56
N SER A 69 -25.94 9.56 -17.32
CA SER A 69 -25.52 8.64 -16.27
C SER A 69 -25.95 7.20 -16.54
N TRP A 70 -25.19 6.24 -16.02
CA TRP A 70 -25.52 4.82 -16.07
C TRP A 70 -24.99 4.10 -14.84
N THR A 71 -25.87 3.41 -14.10
CA THR A 71 -25.49 2.62 -12.93
C THR A 71 -25.12 1.21 -13.33
N VAL A 72 -23.97 0.75 -12.87
CA VAL A 72 -23.41 -0.56 -13.19
C VAL A 72 -22.98 -1.32 -11.94
N PRO A 73 -23.16 -2.65 -11.89
CA PRO A 73 -22.65 -3.48 -10.83
C PRO A 73 -21.12 -3.58 -10.89
N VAL A 74 -20.49 -3.55 -9.71
CA VAL A 74 -19.04 -3.64 -9.55
C VAL A 74 -18.67 -4.54 -8.36
N SER A 75 -17.43 -5.01 -8.37
CA SER A 75 -16.88 -5.86 -7.32
C SER A 75 -15.52 -5.31 -6.89
N ARG A 76 -15.23 -5.41 -5.59
CA ARG A 76 -13.95 -5.01 -5.01
C ARG A 76 -12.77 -5.77 -5.63
N GLY A 77 -11.62 -5.11 -5.72
CA GLY A 77 -10.40 -5.67 -6.29
C GLY A 77 -10.44 -5.84 -7.82
N GLN A 78 -11.45 -5.31 -8.50
CA GLN A 78 -11.60 -5.42 -9.95
C GLN A 78 -11.33 -4.09 -10.65
N ASN A 79 -10.83 -4.19 -11.88
CA ASN A 79 -10.69 -3.07 -12.81
C ASN A 79 -11.77 -3.13 -13.88
N TYR A 80 -12.27 -1.94 -14.23
CA TYR A 80 -13.33 -1.73 -15.19
C TYR A 80 -12.89 -0.73 -16.26
N GLY A 81 -13.32 -1.00 -17.49
CA GLY A 81 -13.33 -0.04 -18.58
C GLY A 81 -14.77 0.22 -19.00
N TRP A 82 -15.06 1.40 -19.49
CA TRP A 82 -16.37 1.71 -20.07
C TRP A 82 -16.21 2.51 -21.35
N ILE A 83 -17.17 2.35 -22.25
CA ILE A 83 -17.20 3.02 -23.55
C ILE A 83 -18.63 3.56 -23.77
N LEU A 84 -18.73 4.78 -24.28
CA LEU A 84 -19.96 5.35 -24.82
C LEU A 84 -19.80 5.55 -26.32
N ARG A 85 -20.78 5.06 -27.07
CA ARG A 85 -20.86 5.18 -28.53
C ARG A 85 -22.14 5.88 -28.95
N ASN A 86 -22.10 6.64 -30.03
CA ASN A 86 -23.27 7.09 -30.78
C ASN A 86 -23.18 6.59 -32.23
N SER A 87 -24.07 7.06 -33.10
CA SER A 87 -24.06 6.71 -34.53
C SER A 87 -22.76 7.09 -35.26
N SER A 88 -21.97 8.02 -34.72
CA SER A 88 -20.70 8.48 -35.27
C SER A 88 -19.47 7.72 -34.73
N GLY A 89 -19.64 6.82 -33.76
CA GLY A 89 -18.56 6.03 -33.17
C GLY A 89 -18.40 6.24 -31.66
N ILE A 90 -17.18 6.01 -31.14
CA ILE A 90 -16.87 6.21 -29.72
C ILE A 90 -16.83 7.71 -29.43
N VAL A 91 -17.65 8.16 -28.48
CA VAL A 91 -17.71 9.56 -28.05
C VAL A 91 -16.98 9.79 -26.72
N GLN A 92 -16.90 8.75 -25.88
CA GLN A 92 -16.19 8.82 -24.62
C GLN A 92 -15.84 7.42 -24.13
N GLN A 93 -14.77 7.32 -23.35
CA GLN A 93 -14.40 6.09 -22.66
C GLN A 93 -13.68 6.45 -21.37
N GLY A 94 -13.60 5.50 -20.44
CA GLY A 94 -12.75 5.66 -19.28
C GLY A 94 -12.44 4.36 -18.57
N ARG A 95 -11.56 4.45 -17.58
CA ARG A 95 -11.12 3.33 -16.74
C ARG A 95 -11.15 3.70 -15.28
N PHE A 96 -11.54 2.75 -14.46
CA PHE A 96 -11.49 2.87 -13.00
C PHE A 96 -11.29 1.50 -12.36
N GLY A 97 -10.82 1.47 -11.13
CA GLY A 97 -10.78 0.26 -10.31
C GLY A 97 -11.67 0.42 -9.09
N VAL A 98 -12.04 -0.69 -8.46
CA VAL A 98 -12.63 -0.70 -7.12
C VAL A 98 -11.59 -1.26 -6.17
N ALA A 99 -11.22 -0.48 -5.17
CA ALA A 99 -10.21 -0.89 -4.20
C ALA A 99 -10.67 -2.17 -3.47
N GLU A 100 -9.75 -3.14 -3.33
CA GLU A 100 -9.98 -4.34 -2.51
C GLU A 100 -10.11 -3.95 -1.04
N GLU A 101 -9.21 -3.07 -0.60
CA GLU A 101 -9.14 -2.51 0.74
C GLU A 101 -8.90 -1.00 0.67
N ALA A 102 -9.35 -0.27 1.69
CA ALA A 102 -9.07 1.14 1.87
C ALA A 102 -7.72 1.34 2.60
N THR A 103 -6.65 0.77 2.07
CA THR A 103 -5.33 0.78 2.71
C THR A 103 -4.20 1.09 1.74
N PHE A 104 -3.13 1.72 2.24
CA PHE A 104 -1.86 1.87 1.54
C PHE A 104 -0.71 1.65 2.51
N SER A 105 0.28 0.84 2.12
CA SER A 105 1.43 0.55 2.97
C SER A 105 2.76 0.77 2.26
N ALA A 106 3.66 1.47 2.94
CA ALA A 106 5.06 1.62 2.59
C ALA A 106 5.94 1.21 3.78
N ASN A 107 5.66 0.04 4.36
CA ASN A 107 6.36 -0.44 5.54
C ASN A 107 7.83 -0.78 5.26
N GLY A 108 8.65 -0.64 6.29
CA GLY A 108 10.00 -1.15 6.33
C GLY A 108 10.03 -2.68 6.23
N ARG A 109 11.16 -3.21 5.79
CA ARG A 109 11.41 -4.65 5.74
C ARG A 109 12.01 -5.10 7.06
N ASP A 110 11.55 -6.25 7.53
CA ASP A 110 12.15 -6.89 8.70
C ASP A 110 13.57 -7.35 8.39
N GLY A 111 14.42 -7.23 9.39
CA GLY A 111 15.76 -7.78 9.39
C GLY A 111 15.71 -9.30 9.48
N THR A 112 16.66 -9.95 8.82
CA THR A 112 16.80 -11.41 8.92
C THR A 112 17.52 -11.79 10.20
N ALA A 113 17.09 -12.88 10.83
CA ALA A 113 17.81 -13.45 11.95
C ALA A 113 19.26 -13.84 11.58
N GLY A 114 20.14 -13.82 12.57
CA GLY A 114 21.48 -14.37 12.47
C GLY A 114 21.42 -15.88 12.15
N ARG A 115 22.39 -16.37 11.38
CA ARG A 115 22.49 -17.81 11.13
C ARG A 115 23.01 -18.53 12.38
N PRO A 116 22.42 -19.67 12.79
CA PRO A 116 22.99 -20.48 13.85
C PRO A 116 24.36 -21.06 13.46
N GLY A 117 25.16 -21.40 14.46
CA GLY A 117 26.40 -22.13 14.28
C GLY A 117 27.67 -21.29 14.49
N PRO A 118 28.84 -21.86 14.19
CA PRO A 118 30.13 -21.27 14.58
C PRO A 118 30.55 -20.09 13.70
N ALA A 119 29.93 -19.98 12.53
CA ALA A 119 30.00 -18.83 11.63
C ALA A 119 28.73 -17.97 11.75
N GLY A 120 27.99 -18.13 12.86
CA GLY A 120 26.80 -17.36 13.15
C GLY A 120 27.09 -15.88 13.26
N GLY A 121 26.04 -15.08 13.16
CA GLY A 121 26.18 -13.64 13.03
C GLY A 121 25.10 -12.87 13.76
N PRO A 122 25.30 -11.55 13.90
CA PRO A 122 24.30 -10.67 14.45
C PRO A 122 23.04 -10.69 13.57
N GLY A 123 21.90 -10.43 14.21
CA GLY A 123 20.66 -10.17 13.52
C GLY A 123 20.80 -8.92 12.64
N GLN A 124 20.21 -8.97 11.44
CA GLN A 124 20.24 -7.81 10.54
C GLN A 124 19.25 -6.75 11.02
N PRO A 125 19.55 -5.45 10.82
CA PRO A 125 18.62 -4.39 11.18
C PRO A 125 17.38 -4.41 10.27
N GLY A 126 16.23 -4.04 10.86
CA GLY A 126 15.04 -3.70 10.09
C GLY A 126 15.22 -2.38 9.35
N THR A 127 14.53 -2.19 8.23
CA THR A 127 14.59 -0.93 7.48
C THR A 127 13.52 0.05 7.96
N ASN A 128 13.75 1.34 7.72
CA ASN A 128 12.78 2.37 8.04
C ASN A 128 11.51 2.25 7.18
N GLY A 129 10.41 2.78 7.72
CA GLY A 129 9.18 3.03 6.96
C GLY A 129 9.39 4.06 5.86
N GLY A 130 8.52 4.01 4.86
CA GLY A 130 8.57 4.86 3.67
C GLY A 130 8.17 6.31 3.91
N GLN A 131 8.39 7.11 2.87
CA GLN A 131 7.89 8.48 2.79
C GLN A 131 6.64 8.49 1.91
N ILE A 132 5.56 9.05 2.43
CA ILE A 132 4.27 9.10 1.75
C ILE A 132 3.81 10.55 1.70
N GLU A 133 3.49 11.04 0.52
CA GLU A 133 2.72 12.28 0.35
C GLU A 133 1.27 11.93 0.06
N ALA A 134 0.37 12.42 0.90
CA ALA A 134 -1.07 12.25 0.76
C ALA A 134 -1.72 13.62 0.52
N GLU A 135 -2.42 13.77 -0.60
CA GLU A 135 -3.16 14.97 -0.93
C GLU A 135 -4.66 14.67 -0.90
N LEU A 136 -5.39 15.39 -0.06
CA LEU A 136 -6.84 15.31 0.06
C LEU A 136 -7.50 16.55 -0.55
N GLN A 137 -8.45 16.32 -1.44
CA GLN A 137 -9.21 17.37 -2.11
C GLN A 137 -10.66 16.94 -2.27
N ARG A 138 -11.61 17.77 -1.84
CA ARG A 138 -13.03 17.55 -2.09
C ARG A 138 -13.51 18.40 -3.26
N ASP A 139 -14.27 17.81 -4.16
CA ASP A 139 -14.97 18.50 -5.25
C ASP A 139 -16.40 17.93 -5.44
N GLU A 140 -17.02 18.21 -6.60
CA GLU A 140 -18.35 17.71 -6.97
C GLU A 140 -18.41 16.18 -7.17
N ALA A 141 -17.29 15.55 -7.50
CA ALA A 141 -17.20 14.11 -7.68
C ALA A 141 -17.08 13.37 -6.34
N GLY A 142 -16.39 13.95 -5.37
CA GLY A 142 -16.27 13.38 -4.02
C GLY A 142 -15.00 13.80 -3.30
N MET A 143 -14.55 12.97 -2.36
CA MET A 143 -13.23 13.15 -1.74
C MET A 143 -12.18 12.41 -2.56
N HIS A 144 -11.20 13.13 -3.08
CA HIS A 144 -10.04 12.58 -3.74
C HIS A 144 -8.89 12.43 -2.74
N LEU A 145 -8.22 11.29 -2.79
CA LEU A 145 -6.96 11.05 -2.10
C LEU A 145 -5.91 10.66 -3.13
N ARG A 146 -4.90 11.50 -3.32
CA ARG A 146 -3.74 11.17 -4.15
C ARG A 146 -2.58 10.78 -3.26
N ILE A 147 -2.05 9.58 -3.46
CA ILE A 147 -0.91 9.05 -2.71
C ILE A 147 0.30 8.98 -3.64
N ARG A 148 1.39 9.65 -3.23
CA ARG A 148 2.70 9.51 -3.85
C ARG A 148 3.68 8.87 -2.87
N SER A 149 4.33 7.80 -3.30
CA SER A 149 5.36 7.11 -2.52
C SER A 149 6.29 6.36 -3.46
N ARG A 150 7.58 6.70 -3.44
CA ARG A 150 8.58 6.18 -4.41
C ARG A 150 8.06 6.38 -5.85
N ASP A 151 7.94 5.30 -6.62
CA ASP A 151 7.47 5.31 -8.01
C ASP A 151 5.95 5.14 -8.15
N GLN A 152 5.21 5.14 -7.03
CA GLN A 152 3.75 4.99 -7.04
C GLN A 152 3.07 6.35 -6.97
N ASN A 153 2.11 6.57 -7.87
CA ASN A 153 1.20 7.70 -7.88
C ASN A 153 -0.21 7.16 -8.06
N LEU A 154 -0.95 7.05 -6.95
CA LEU A 154 -2.28 6.43 -6.93
C LEU A 154 -3.34 7.48 -6.64
N HIS A 155 -4.47 7.37 -7.34
CA HIS A 155 -5.63 8.23 -7.16
C HIS A 155 -6.78 7.42 -6.61
N TYR A 156 -7.15 7.66 -5.36
CA TYR A 156 -8.33 7.11 -4.73
C TYR A 156 -9.48 8.12 -4.73
N LEU A 157 -10.70 7.61 -4.83
CA LEU A 157 -11.93 8.40 -4.75
C LEU A 157 -12.89 7.74 -3.76
N PHE A 158 -13.23 8.46 -2.70
CA PHE A 158 -14.24 8.02 -1.74
C PHE A 158 -15.62 8.22 -2.35
N VAL A 159 -16.28 7.11 -2.66
CA VAL A 159 -17.68 7.12 -3.11
C VAL A 159 -18.61 7.10 -1.90
N ASP A 160 -18.24 6.36 -0.85
CA ASP A 160 -18.96 6.34 0.43
C ASP A 160 -18.25 7.24 1.47
N SER A 161 -19.03 7.99 2.24
CA SER A 161 -18.51 9.02 3.17
C SER A 161 -18.14 8.50 4.56
N ASP A 162 -18.49 7.25 4.87
CA ASP A 162 -18.26 6.58 6.15
C ASP A 162 -16.97 5.73 6.18
N VAL A 163 -16.28 5.62 5.04
CA VAL A 163 -15.04 4.83 4.95
C VAL A 163 -13.83 5.68 5.34
N ARG A 164 -12.98 5.10 6.19
CA ARG A 164 -11.64 5.61 6.47
C ARG A 164 -10.59 4.85 5.68
N PHE A 165 -9.53 5.55 5.31
CA PHE A 165 -8.41 5.01 4.56
C PHE A 165 -7.17 4.91 5.46
N ALA A 166 -6.62 3.71 5.62
CA ALA A 166 -5.44 3.48 6.44
C ALA A 166 -4.16 3.67 5.63
N ILE A 167 -3.23 4.49 6.13
CA ILE A 167 -1.89 4.69 5.60
C ILE A 167 -0.89 4.16 6.61
N SER A 168 -0.06 3.22 6.20
CA SER A 168 0.96 2.59 7.05
C SER A 168 2.35 2.85 6.48
N ALA A 169 3.25 3.39 7.31
CA ALA A 169 4.67 3.48 7.01
C ALA A 169 5.47 3.07 8.25
N ARG A 170 5.23 1.85 8.74
CA ARG A 170 5.90 1.31 9.93
C ARG A 170 7.37 1.02 9.67
N GLY A 171 8.18 1.06 10.73
CA GLY A 171 9.52 0.50 10.71
C GLY A 171 9.50 -1.03 10.68
N GLY A 172 10.49 -1.64 10.03
CA GLY A 172 10.68 -3.08 10.05
C GLY A 172 11.30 -3.55 11.37
N ASN A 173 10.98 -4.77 11.79
CA ASN A 173 11.56 -5.38 12.99
C ASN A 173 13.05 -5.70 12.78
N GLY A 174 13.85 -5.66 13.84
CA GLY A 174 15.21 -6.19 13.81
C GLY A 174 15.20 -7.72 13.86
N GLY A 175 16.13 -8.37 13.16
CA GLY A 175 16.29 -9.81 13.25
C GLY A 175 16.94 -10.23 14.56
N ASP A 176 16.63 -11.41 15.07
CA ASP A 176 17.27 -11.93 16.27
C ASP A 176 18.73 -12.29 16.01
N GLY A 177 19.59 -12.13 17.04
CA GLY A 177 20.96 -12.60 17.01
C GLY A 177 21.04 -14.12 17.13
N ALA A 178 22.01 -14.73 16.46
CA ALA A 178 22.23 -16.17 16.57
C ALA A 178 22.71 -16.57 17.97
N ALA A 179 22.27 -17.72 18.45
CA ALA A 179 22.84 -18.33 19.65
C ALA A 179 24.30 -18.74 19.39
N GLY A 180 25.12 -18.65 20.42
CA GLY A 180 26.46 -19.22 20.43
C GLY A 180 26.40 -20.74 20.54
N ASP A 181 27.37 -21.42 19.94
CA ASP A 181 27.48 -22.88 20.03
C ASP A 181 27.98 -23.33 21.41
N ASP A 182 27.36 -24.40 21.90
CA ASP A 182 27.85 -25.17 23.02
C ASP A 182 29.10 -25.98 22.61
N PHE A 183 30.11 -26.03 23.48
CA PHE A 183 31.29 -26.90 23.40
C PHE A 183 32.14 -26.88 22.11
N ARG A 184 33.15 -26.00 22.08
CA ARG A 184 34.38 -26.16 21.30
C ARG A 184 35.61 -26.02 22.21
N GLY A 185 35.94 -27.06 22.96
CA GLY A 185 37.08 -27.04 23.88
C GLY A 185 36.80 -26.19 25.14
N TYR A 186 37.77 -25.36 25.57
CA TYR A 186 37.70 -24.57 26.81
C TYR A 186 36.96 -23.22 26.69
N GLN A 187 36.37 -22.89 25.54
CA GLN A 187 35.62 -21.64 25.35
C GLN A 187 34.33 -21.90 24.55
N ALA A 188 33.19 -21.47 25.10
CA ALA A 188 31.95 -21.40 24.33
C ALA A 188 31.90 -20.12 23.50
N ALA A 189 31.10 -20.14 22.43
CA ALA A 189 30.82 -18.94 21.67
C ALA A 189 29.81 -18.05 22.43
N VAL A 190 30.08 -16.74 22.44
CA VAL A 190 29.13 -15.73 22.92
C VAL A 190 27.89 -15.71 22.03
N GLY A 191 26.75 -15.33 22.60
CA GLY A 191 25.57 -15.03 21.81
C GLY A 191 25.80 -13.80 20.93
N HIS A 192 25.19 -13.77 19.75
CA HIS A 192 25.32 -12.63 18.84
C HIS A 192 24.24 -11.57 19.11
N ASP A 193 24.56 -10.31 18.87
CA ASP A 193 23.62 -9.21 19.06
C ASP A 193 22.43 -9.29 18.11
N GLY A 194 21.27 -8.83 18.58
CA GLY A 194 20.08 -8.63 17.77
C GLY A 194 20.20 -7.40 16.86
N GLY A 195 19.47 -7.44 15.75
CA GLY A 195 19.36 -6.34 14.80
C GLY A 195 18.55 -5.17 15.37
N ALA A 196 18.97 -3.95 15.04
CA ALA A 196 18.21 -2.75 15.40
C ALA A 196 16.84 -2.71 14.69
N ALA A 197 15.85 -2.10 15.34
CA ALA A 197 14.55 -1.85 14.73
C ALA A 197 14.61 -0.67 13.76
N GLY A 198 13.86 -0.78 12.67
CA GLY A 198 13.63 0.31 11.73
C GLY A 198 12.77 1.41 12.37
N TRP A 199 12.99 2.65 11.92
CA TRP A 199 12.20 3.79 12.36
C TRP A 199 10.86 3.82 11.62
N GLY A 200 9.84 4.41 12.23
CA GLY A 200 8.63 4.79 11.52
C GLY A 200 8.94 5.79 10.40
N GLY A 201 8.15 5.72 9.34
CA GLY A 201 8.27 6.57 8.17
C GLY A 201 7.71 7.97 8.39
N SER A 202 7.50 8.70 7.29
CA SER A 202 6.91 10.03 7.34
C SER A 202 5.74 10.15 6.39
N VAL A 203 4.64 10.71 6.88
CA VAL A 203 3.47 11.03 6.06
C VAL A 203 3.30 12.53 6.02
N LYS A 204 3.36 13.10 4.83
CA LYS A 204 3.03 14.50 4.59
C LYS A 204 1.61 14.58 4.05
N VAL A 205 0.72 15.19 4.81
CA VAL A 205 -0.69 15.37 4.44
C VAL A 205 -0.92 16.80 3.99
N THR A 206 -1.25 16.98 2.72
CA THR A 206 -1.75 18.25 2.17
C THR A 206 -3.26 18.19 2.08
N THR A 207 -3.94 19.18 2.67
CA THR A 207 -5.41 19.28 2.58
C THR A 207 -5.86 20.72 2.36
N TYR A 208 -7.02 20.91 1.73
CA TYR A 208 -7.64 22.21 1.49
C TYR A 208 -8.96 22.33 2.26
N ASN A 209 -9.97 21.61 1.78
CA ASN A 209 -11.37 21.66 2.25
C ASN A 209 -11.82 20.33 2.88
N ALA A 210 -10.87 19.56 3.41
CA ALA A 210 -11.09 18.21 3.92
C ALA A 210 -10.33 17.98 5.24
N PRO A 211 -10.97 17.97 6.42
CA PRO A 211 -10.28 17.65 7.67
C PRO A 211 -9.72 16.22 7.61
N TRP A 212 -8.41 16.07 7.38
CA TRP A 212 -7.83 14.79 6.99
C TRP A 212 -8.01 13.69 8.03
N ARG A 213 -8.04 14.04 9.32
CA ARG A 213 -8.25 13.11 10.44
C ARG A 213 -9.63 12.44 10.44
N GLN A 214 -10.58 12.95 9.67
CA GLN A 214 -11.87 12.28 9.47
C GLN A 214 -11.77 11.13 8.47
N TYR A 215 -10.83 11.22 7.52
CA TYR A 215 -10.73 10.31 6.36
C TYR A 215 -9.53 9.36 6.44
N LEU A 216 -8.47 9.73 7.14
CA LEU A 216 -7.23 8.93 7.18
C LEU A 216 -6.94 8.41 8.59
N GLU A 217 -6.52 7.16 8.64
CA GLU A 217 -5.86 6.55 9.80
C GLU A 217 -4.39 6.36 9.44
N VAL A 218 -3.48 6.77 10.32
CA VAL A 218 -2.05 6.81 10.00
C VAL A 218 -1.26 6.04 11.04
N ASP A 219 -0.59 4.97 10.61
CA ASP A 219 0.28 4.13 11.44
C ASP A 219 1.76 4.33 11.04
N LEU A 220 2.53 4.90 11.98
CA LEU A 220 3.96 5.17 11.86
C LEU A 220 4.75 4.53 13.00
N THR A 221 4.25 3.43 13.52
CA THR A 221 4.87 2.69 14.63
C THR A 221 6.27 2.24 14.21
N PRO A 222 7.30 2.38 15.08
CA PRO A 222 8.61 1.80 14.81
C PRO A 222 8.55 0.27 14.75
N GLY A 223 9.63 -0.35 14.26
CA GLY A 223 9.82 -1.78 14.41
C GLY A 223 10.15 -2.17 15.85
N THR A 224 10.11 -3.46 16.13
CA THR A 224 10.59 -4.05 17.39
C THR A 224 12.06 -4.48 17.22
N PRO A 225 12.97 -4.16 18.16
CA PRO A 225 14.35 -4.65 18.08
C PRO A 225 14.41 -6.17 18.19
N GLY A 226 15.38 -6.79 17.50
CA GLY A 226 15.64 -8.21 17.62
C GLY A 226 16.25 -8.56 18.98
N ALA A 227 15.94 -9.75 19.49
CA ALA A 227 16.56 -10.26 20.71
C ALA A 227 18.04 -10.58 20.45
N GLY A 228 18.87 -10.49 21.50
CA GLY A 228 20.21 -11.04 21.47
C GLY A 228 20.16 -12.56 21.57
N GLY A 229 21.07 -13.24 20.87
CA GLY A 229 21.22 -14.68 20.93
C GLY A 229 21.75 -15.13 22.29
N LYS A 230 21.41 -16.36 22.70
CA LYS A 230 21.93 -16.92 23.94
C LYS A 230 23.40 -17.32 23.82
N GLY A 231 24.18 -17.12 24.88
CA GLY A 231 25.54 -17.63 24.93
C GLY A 231 25.58 -19.14 25.09
N GLY A 232 26.60 -19.77 24.49
CA GLY A 232 26.79 -21.21 24.58
C GLY A 232 27.35 -21.64 25.94
N LYS A 233 27.19 -22.92 26.29
CA LYS A 233 27.73 -23.55 27.49
C LYS A 233 29.13 -24.13 27.23
N TYR A 234 30.03 -24.01 28.22
CA TYR A 234 31.35 -24.63 28.23
C TYR A 234 31.72 -25.20 29.59
N ARG A 235 32.66 -26.13 29.60
CA ARG A 235 33.14 -26.78 30.82
C ARG A 235 34.52 -26.25 31.20
N VAL A 236 34.64 -25.74 32.42
CA VAL A 236 35.90 -25.20 32.97
C VAL A 236 36.70 -26.31 33.67
N LEU A 237 36.01 -27.20 34.39
CA LEU A 237 36.55 -28.39 35.07
C LEU A 237 35.56 -29.56 34.92
N SER A 238 35.98 -30.80 35.20
CA SER A 238 35.15 -32.02 35.01
C SER A 238 33.74 -31.97 35.62
N THR A 239 33.52 -31.09 36.60
CA THR A 239 32.25 -30.91 37.33
C THR A 239 31.64 -29.49 37.22
N GLN A 240 32.28 -28.53 36.54
CA GLN A 240 31.82 -27.14 36.48
C GLN A 240 31.52 -26.70 35.05
N GLU A 241 30.27 -26.30 34.81
CA GLU A 241 29.79 -25.71 33.57
C GLU A 241 29.53 -24.22 33.75
N GLU A 242 29.96 -23.42 32.78
CA GLU A 242 29.71 -21.98 32.70
C GLU A 242 29.00 -21.66 31.37
N VAL A 243 28.34 -20.50 31.33
CA VAL A 243 27.62 -20.02 30.14
C VAL A 243 28.32 -18.76 29.66
N ALA A 244 28.64 -18.71 28.37
CA ALA A 244 29.13 -17.50 27.75
C ALA A 244 28.06 -16.39 27.84
N PRO A 245 28.45 -15.10 27.81
CA PRO A 245 27.51 -14.01 27.78
C PRO A 245 26.50 -14.11 26.61
N ASP A 246 25.26 -13.73 26.90
CA ASP A 246 24.24 -13.49 25.88
C ASP A 246 24.61 -12.28 25.02
N GLY A 247 24.17 -12.30 23.76
CA GLY A 247 24.17 -11.13 22.90
C GLY A 247 23.23 -10.05 23.42
N LYS A 248 23.51 -8.80 23.06
CA LYS A 248 22.64 -7.68 23.41
C LYS A 248 21.44 -7.63 22.47
N GLY A 249 20.30 -7.20 22.99
CA GLY A 249 19.16 -6.84 22.15
C GLY A 249 19.50 -5.68 21.21
N GLY A 250 18.83 -5.65 20.07
CA GLY A 250 18.96 -4.56 19.11
C GLY A 250 18.50 -3.22 19.67
N LYS A 251 18.92 -2.13 19.01
CA LYS A 251 18.47 -0.78 19.37
C LYS A 251 17.01 -0.58 18.96
N PRO A 252 16.16 0.05 19.79
CA PRO A 252 14.79 0.39 19.41
C PRO A 252 14.78 1.44 18.29
N GLY A 253 13.75 1.37 17.45
CA GLY A 253 13.47 2.40 16.43
C GLY A 253 12.81 3.64 17.03
N GLN A 254 12.71 4.70 16.25
CA GLN A 254 11.95 5.90 16.60
C GLN A 254 10.60 5.93 15.90
N GLY A 255 9.58 6.49 16.56
CA GLY A 255 8.29 6.74 15.92
C GLY A 255 8.42 7.66 14.72
N GLY A 256 7.58 7.41 13.71
CA GLY A 256 7.53 8.28 12.55
C GLY A 256 6.80 9.60 12.82
N ARG A 257 6.66 10.42 11.78
CA ARG A 257 6.04 11.75 11.88
C ARG A 257 4.95 11.99 10.86
N VAL A 258 3.94 12.75 11.26
CA VAL A 258 2.92 13.30 10.36
C VAL A 258 3.12 14.80 10.24
N ASP A 259 3.42 15.26 9.03
CA ASP A 259 3.53 16.68 8.71
C ASP A 259 2.24 17.11 7.99
N THR A 260 1.45 18.00 8.60
CA THR A 260 0.22 18.51 7.96
C THR A 260 0.47 19.89 7.34
N ARG A 261 -0.01 20.10 6.12
CA ARG A 261 0.00 21.40 5.44
C ARG A 261 -1.38 21.71 4.88
N LEU A 262 -1.76 22.98 4.97
CA LEU A 262 -2.82 23.52 4.14
C LEU A 262 -2.25 23.74 2.74
N GLY A 263 -2.93 23.24 1.72
CA GLY A 263 -2.54 23.53 0.35
C GLY A 263 -2.84 24.99 -0.03
N PRO A 264 -2.22 25.50 -1.11
CA PRO A 264 -2.39 26.88 -1.58
C PRO A 264 -3.82 27.22 -2.03
#